data_AF-G1E765-F1
#
_entry.id   AF-G1E765-F1
#
_cell.length_a   1.000
_cell.length_b   1.000
_cell.length_c   1.000
_cell.angle_alpha   90.00
_cell.angle_beta   90.00
_cell.angle_gamma   90.00
#
_symmetry.space_group_name_H-M   'P 1'
#
loop_
_entity.id
_entity.type
_entity.pdbx_description
1 polymer ?
#
loop_
_entity_poly.entity_id
_entity_poly.type
_entity_poly.pdbx_seq_one_letter_code
_entity_poly.pdbx_strand_id
1 'polypeptide(L)' 'MKENEQNNVHSNILYPIFTFRWLTIHALAVPTVTFLGAIASMQFIQR' A
#
# COMPACT_ATOMS: atom_id res chain seq x y z
N MET A 1 -41.89 7.84 24.07
CA MET A 1 -40.75 7.06 24.61
C MET A 1 -39.92 6.66 23.39
N LYS A 2 -38.83 7.40 23.12
CA LYS A 2 -37.95 7.25 21.93
C LYS A 2 -36.57 6.78 22.40
N GLU A 3 -36.49 5.50 22.69
CA GLU A 3 -35.33 4.73 23.11
C GLU A 3 -35.78 3.32 22.69
N ASN A 4 -35.17 2.59 21.76
CA ASN A 4 -33.82 2.04 21.86
C ASN A 4 -33.36 1.63 20.43
N GLU A 5 -32.50 2.45 19.82
CA GLU A 5 -31.20 1.98 19.35
C GLU A 5 -31.21 0.91 18.22
N GLN A 6 -31.86 1.21 17.08
CA GLN A 6 -31.57 0.58 15.79
C GLN A 6 -30.19 1.02 15.27
N ASN A 7 -29.13 0.55 15.89
CA ASN A 7 -27.75 0.73 15.42
C ASN A 7 -27.07 -0.61 15.36
N ASN A 8 -27.68 -1.49 14.59
CA ASN A 8 -26.96 -2.57 13.94
C ASN A 8 -26.44 -2.04 12.60
N VAL A 9 -25.56 -1.03 12.66
CA VAL A 9 -24.76 -0.63 11.50
C VAL A 9 -23.73 -1.74 11.32
N HIS A 10 -24.10 -2.79 10.59
CA HIS A 10 -23.13 -3.72 10.03
C HIS A 10 -22.43 -3.00 8.89
N SER A 11 -21.51 -2.09 9.23
CA SER A 11 -20.56 -1.59 8.27
C SER A 11 -19.82 -2.81 7.74
N ASN A 12 -19.97 -3.07 6.44
CA ASN A 12 -19.28 -4.17 5.78
C ASN A 12 -17.77 -3.87 5.84
N ILE A 13 -17.09 -4.44 6.83
CA ILE A 13 -15.65 -4.28 7.02
C ILE A 13 -14.96 -5.12 5.94
N LEU A 14 -14.57 -4.47 4.85
CA LEU A 14 -13.79 -5.10 3.78
C LEU A 14 -12.33 -5.25 4.21
N TYR A 15 -11.83 -6.48 4.16
CA TYR A 15 -10.42 -6.77 4.42
C TYR A 15 -9.63 -6.81 3.11
N PRO A 16 -8.42 -6.23 3.09
CA PRO A 16 -7.57 -6.28 1.91
C PRO A 16 -7.11 -7.71 1.63
N ILE A 17 -7.11 -8.10 0.36
CA ILE A 17 -6.68 -9.43 -0.12
C ILE A 17 -5.33 -9.29 -0.80
N PHE A 18 -4.30 -9.91 -0.23
CA PHE A 18 -2.95 -9.96 -0.83
C PHE A 18 -2.66 -11.36 -1.38
N THR A 19 -2.48 -11.45 -2.70
CA THR A 19 -2.08 -12.69 -3.36
C THR A 19 -0.55 -12.82 -3.42
N PHE A 20 -0.04 -14.04 -3.58
CA PHE A 20 1.40 -14.26 -3.74
C PHE A 20 1.98 -13.46 -4.91
N ARG A 21 1.27 -13.42 -6.05
CA ARG A 21 1.65 -12.60 -7.21
C ARG A 21 1.83 -11.12 -6.84
N TRP A 22 0.90 -10.56 -6.06
CA TRP A 22 1.01 -9.18 -5.61
C TRP A 22 2.28 -9.00 -4.77
N LEU A 23 2.54 -9.88 -3.80
CA LEU A 23 3.74 -9.82 -2.96
C LEU A 23 5.03 -9.95 -3.77
N THR A 24 5.11 -10.92 -4.70
CA THR A 24 6.30 -11.15 -5.54
C THR A 24 6.62 -9.92 -6.41
N ILE A 25 5.61 -9.30 -7.02
CA ILE A 25 5.80 -8.10 -7.83
C ILE A 25 6.32 -6.96 -6.95
N HIS A 26 5.74 -6.73 -5.76
CA HIS A 26 6.16 -5.62 -4.90
C HIS A 26 7.54 -5.86 -4.27
N ALA A 27 7.87 -7.11 -3.94
CA ALA A 27 9.18 -7.47 -3.40
C ALA A 27 10.34 -7.13 -4.37
N LEU A 28 10.09 -7.15 -5.68
CA LEU A 28 11.07 -6.76 -6.69
C LEU A 28 10.89 -5.30 -7.13
N ALA A 29 9.67 -4.87 -7.42
CA ALA A 29 9.41 -3.56 -8.01
C ALA A 29 9.73 -2.41 -7.06
N VAL A 30 9.34 -2.50 -5.78
CA VAL A 30 9.57 -1.44 -4.79
C VAL A 30 11.07 -1.12 -4.61
N PRO A 31 11.95 -2.10 -4.32
CA PRO A 31 13.38 -1.80 -4.24
C PRO A 31 13.92 -1.31 -5.58
N THR A 32 13.49 -1.87 -6.72
CA THR A 32 13.97 -1.46 -8.05
C THR A 32 13.73 0.02 -8.33
N VAL A 33 12.53 0.54 -8.03
CA VAL A 33 12.22 1.97 -8.23
C VAL A 33 13.10 2.85 -7.33
N THR A 34 13.33 2.46 -6.09
CA THR A 34 14.23 3.17 -5.17
C THR A 34 15.67 3.22 -5.69
N PHE A 35 16.20 2.09 -6.19
CA PHE A 35 17.54 2.04 -6.77
C PHE A 35 17.67 2.91 -8.04
N LEU A 36 16.67 2.87 -8.93
CA LEU A 36 16.66 3.72 -10.13
C LEU A 36 16.66 5.21 -9.77
N GLY A 37 15.89 5.62 -8.75
CA GLY A 37 15.90 7.00 -8.25
C GLY A 37 17.27 7.42 -7.69
N ALA A 38 17.93 6.53 -6.95
CA ALA A 38 19.28 6.77 -6.45
C ALA A 38 20.31 6.91 -7.61
N ILE A 39 20.27 6.01 -8.59
CA ILE A 39 21.17 6.05 -9.77
C ILE A 39 20.93 7.29 -10.62
N ALA A 40 19.68 7.70 -10.82
CA ALA A 40 19.35 8.93 -11.52
C ALA A 40 19.92 10.17 -10.81
N SER A 41 19.88 10.17 -9.46
CA SER A 41 20.46 11.25 -8.65
C SER A 41 21.99 11.31 -8.76
N MET A 42 22.64 10.15 -8.91
CA MET A 42 24.11 10.08 -9.10
C MET A 42 24.60 10.83 -10.34
N GLN A 43 23.75 11.01 -11.36
CA GLN A 43 24.11 11.75 -12.59
C GLN A 43 24.45 13.22 -12.32
N PHE A 44 24.03 13.77 -11.16
CA PHE A 44 24.24 15.17 -10.80
C PHE A 44 25.28 15.38 -9.69
N ILE A 45 25.96 14.32 -9.24
CA ILE A 45 27.02 14.45 -8.23
C ILE A 45 28.21 15.20 -8.86
N GLN A 46 28.65 16.26 -8.19
CA GLN A 46 29.83 17.05 -8.55
C GLN A 46 30.98 16.74 -7.57
N ARG A 47 32.23 16.86 -8.04
CA ARG A 47 33.44 16.62 -7.23
C ARG A 47 33.84 17.84 -6.41
#